data_AF-A0A1G0WGK2-F1
#
_entry.id   AF-A0A1G0WGK2-F1
#
_cell.length_a   1.000
_cell.length_b   1.000
_cell.length_c   1.000
_cell.angle_alpha   90.00
_cell.angle_beta   90.00
_cell.angle_gamma   90.00
#
_symmetry.space_group_name_H-M   'P 1'
#
loop_
_entity.id
_entity.type
_entity.pdbx_description
1 polymer ?
#
loop_
_entity_poly.entity_id
_entity_poly.type
_entity_poly.pdbx_seq_one_letter_code
_entity_poly.pdbx_strand_id
1 'polypeptide(L)'
;MQRLRIPFARNISAMAYFNGDLLAFVDGDRGTLNYASTDRPENIGVINYASPEEFKNAKALLIQGRIIRYALSNEIRTIKIHNGQAKLIKKTRLEELGCIIGIVFFNDLYFISDINGQVIVIDSNTSKTRAWNVNAKLNSMTLHRAETGDCLLFLDGDSRAVYAYDFNGNHLFSITVPHEGATSLASLYCKDKKEEKLYISYVHRTWEIYDNTDPELKKGNKLNIELDRNALNVFIEPLDYNLKNFNNGSNVCISGGYRSVFKYFTMLLPRNDIKKELTNLHPNVRMSVPVNTERQKVLSLEIIGQAEGKMLKDEDGEDIVEFNLKDRHFDREIILFGYKADLELYNIRYFIKASPFPVSFPKHIRRYLNIDRKLDMHRQELKNIAAEIIESIPEKDRNSIINVVRAIREYVYTKLEYRYNSRYTKPLQTLKDGEGTCGKYTELLLGLMKLCRVPCRSVGDYKIPDYKLEYGILNTVCRPDYDHVWIEFYIPDIGWVPMESSSDHLTGKHNRFFAALPWLHIESSRTKKRMEAVIPETWRRTDKRFNFSDYFVHETEITVVQNLLD
;
A
#
# COMPACT_ATOMS: atom_id res chain seq x y z
N MET A 1 -16.82 6.94 9.71
CA MET A 1 -17.68 5.75 9.87
C MET A 1 -16.80 4.56 10.23
N GLN A 2 -17.13 3.80 11.27
CA GLN A 2 -16.18 2.89 11.92
C GLN A 2 -15.92 1.62 11.10
N ARG A 3 -14.70 1.09 11.15
CA ARG A 3 -14.37 -0.27 10.69
C ARG A 3 -15.36 -1.27 11.30
N LEU A 4 -16.05 -2.03 10.45
CA LEU A 4 -17.07 -2.98 10.85
C LEU A 4 -16.44 -4.38 10.97
N ARG A 5 -16.12 -4.80 12.20
CA ARG A 5 -15.63 -6.15 12.47
C ARG A 5 -16.76 -7.15 12.24
N ILE A 6 -16.49 -8.20 11.47
CA ILE A 6 -17.49 -9.22 11.17
C ILE A 6 -17.25 -10.42 12.11
N PRO A 7 -18.10 -10.61 13.12
CA PRO A 7 -17.93 -11.70 14.06
C PRO A 7 -18.02 -13.05 13.34
N PHE A 8 -17.08 -13.92 13.66
CA PHE A 8 -16.99 -15.29 13.18
C PHE A 8 -16.74 -15.47 11.67
N ALA A 9 -16.79 -14.44 10.82
CA ALA A 9 -16.50 -14.65 9.41
C ALA A 9 -15.08 -15.18 9.21
N ARG A 10 -14.93 -16.05 8.21
CA ARG A 10 -13.63 -16.60 7.80
C ARG A 10 -13.15 -16.01 6.48
N ASN A 11 -14.04 -15.92 5.50
CA ASN A 11 -13.64 -15.54 4.16
C ASN A 11 -14.79 -14.83 3.44
N ILE A 12 -14.79 -13.49 3.46
CA ILE A 12 -15.75 -12.71 2.69
C ILE A 12 -15.34 -12.76 1.21
N SER A 13 -16.00 -13.61 0.44
CA SER A 13 -15.65 -13.91 -0.95
C SER A 13 -16.47 -13.14 -1.97
N ALA A 14 -17.60 -12.56 -1.57
CA ALA A 14 -18.42 -11.70 -2.41
C ALA A 14 -19.23 -10.73 -1.55
N MET A 15 -19.47 -9.52 -2.07
CA MET A 15 -20.29 -8.49 -1.45
C MET A 15 -21.23 -7.88 -2.48
N ALA A 16 -22.38 -7.41 -2.02
CA ALA A 16 -23.33 -6.68 -2.84
C ALA A 16 -24.17 -5.71 -1.98
N TYR A 17 -24.70 -4.69 -2.62
CA TYR A 17 -25.79 -3.91 -2.03
C TYR A 17 -27.01 -4.81 -1.77
N PHE A 18 -27.62 -4.66 -0.59
CA PHE A 18 -28.83 -5.41 -0.23
C PHE A 18 -30.07 -4.52 -0.23
N ASN A 19 -30.18 -3.63 0.75
CA ASN A 19 -31.28 -2.67 0.89
C ASN A 19 -30.94 -1.61 1.94
N GLY A 20 -31.27 -0.35 1.69
CA GLY A 20 -31.08 0.74 2.65
C GLY A 20 -29.60 0.93 2.98
N ASP A 21 -29.24 0.77 4.25
CA ASP A 21 -27.90 0.84 4.82
C ASP A 21 -27.21 -0.54 4.94
N LEU A 22 -27.86 -1.61 4.43
CA LEU A 22 -27.39 -2.98 4.56
C LEU A 22 -26.51 -3.41 3.37
N LEU A 23 -25.35 -3.96 3.70
CA LEU A 23 -24.50 -4.73 2.80
C LEU A 23 -24.81 -6.22 2.96
N ALA A 24 -24.94 -6.94 1.84
CA ALA A 24 -24.94 -8.40 1.85
C ALA A 24 -23.54 -8.91 1.52
N PHE A 25 -23.15 -10.01 2.14
CA PHE A 25 -21.86 -10.64 1.88
C PHE A 25 -21.91 -12.16 2.03
N VAL A 26 -21.09 -12.85 1.26
CA VAL A 26 -20.94 -14.31 1.32
C VAL A 26 -19.71 -14.64 2.15
N ASP A 27 -19.87 -15.48 3.17
CA ASP A 27 -18.76 -16.24 3.74
C ASP A 27 -18.60 -17.54 2.95
N GLY A 28 -17.60 -17.57 2.07
CA GLY A 28 -17.40 -18.69 1.14
C GLY A 28 -16.97 -19.98 1.83
N ASP A 29 -16.33 -19.90 3.00
CA ASP A 29 -15.84 -21.08 3.71
C ASP A 29 -16.98 -21.76 4.49
N ARG A 30 -17.92 -20.96 4.99
CA ARG A 30 -19.11 -21.40 5.73
C ARG A 30 -20.35 -21.62 4.86
N GLY A 31 -20.31 -21.12 3.64
CA GLY A 31 -21.43 -21.12 2.72
C GLY A 31 -22.66 -20.36 3.21
N THR A 32 -22.43 -19.25 3.92
CA THR A 32 -23.50 -18.38 4.41
C THR A 32 -23.58 -17.11 3.59
N LEU A 33 -24.81 -16.67 3.30
CA LEU A 33 -25.12 -15.33 2.84
C LEU A 33 -25.58 -14.53 4.06
N ASN A 34 -24.93 -13.42 4.32
CA ASN A 34 -25.10 -12.59 5.50
C ASN A 34 -25.51 -11.18 5.10
N TYR A 35 -26.02 -10.41 6.06
CA TYR A 35 -26.17 -8.96 5.96
C TYR A 35 -25.47 -8.28 7.14
N ALA A 36 -24.96 -7.07 6.92
CA ALA A 36 -24.47 -6.17 7.96
C ALA A 36 -24.94 -4.74 7.68
N SER A 37 -25.40 -4.05 8.72
CA SER A 37 -25.68 -2.61 8.66
C SER A 37 -24.38 -1.82 8.75
N THR A 38 -24.25 -0.82 7.89
CA THR A 38 -23.09 0.09 7.88
C THR A 38 -23.18 1.17 8.97
N ASP A 39 -24.37 1.44 9.49
CA ASP A 39 -24.61 2.45 10.53
C ASP A 39 -24.78 1.85 11.95
N ARG A 40 -25.20 0.58 12.04
CA ARG A 40 -25.40 -0.16 13.29
C ARG A 40 -24.62 -1.47 13.26
N PRO A 41 -23.32 -1.49 13.64
CA PRO A 41 -22.45 -2.66 13.50
C PRO A 41 -22.96 -3.95 14.17
N GLU A 42 -23.80 -3.82 15.20
CA GLU A 42 -24.46 -4.93 15.89
C GLU A 42 -25.61 -5.57 15.08
N ASN A 43 -26.14 -4.87 14.08
CA ASN A 43 -27.19 -5.36 13.20
C ASN A 43 -26.57 -6.19 12.05
N ILE A 44 -26.26 -7.44 12.38
CA ILE A 44 -25.67 -8.43 11.49
C ILE A 44 -26.43 -9.76 11.61
N GLY A 45 -26.59 -10.48 10.50
CA GLY A 45 -27.25 -11.79 10.54
C GLY A 45 -27.09 -12.63 9.28
N VAL A 46 -27.50 -13.89 9.38
CA VAL A 46 -27.47 -14.87 8.28
C VAL A 46 -28.81 -14.87 7.56
N ILE A 47 -28.81 -14.72 6.24
CA ILE A 47 -30.01 -14.73 5.39
C ILE A 47 -30.46 -16.17 5.10
N ASN A 48 -29.53 -17.09 4.84
CA ASN A 48 -29.82 -18.49 4.50
C ASN A 48 -29.73 -19.46 5.69
N TYR A 49 -30.14 -19.04 6.89
CA TYR A 49 -29.95 -19.82 8.12
C TYR A 49 -30.58 -21.23 8.10
N ALA A 50 -31.59 -21.48 7.25
CA ALA A 50 -32.23 -22.79 7.09
C ALA A 50 -31.70 -23.60 5.88
N SER A 51 -30.70 -23.08 5.18
CA SER A 51 -30.00 -23.76 4.09
C SER A 51 -28.49 -23.51 4.22
N PRO A 52 -27.86 -24.06 5.29
CA PRO A 52 -26.43 -23.91 5.51
C PRO A 52 -25.66 -24.49 4.31
N GLU A 53 -24.47 -23.96 4.04
CA GLU A 53 -23.58 -24.41 2.95
C GLU A 53 -24.04 -24.09 1.51
N GLU A 54 -25.23 -23.50 1.30
CA GLU A 54 -25.75 -23.17 -0.05
C GLU A 54 -24.76 -22.30 -0.86
N PHE A 55 -24.03 -21.42 -0.17
CA PHE A 55 -23.06 -20.49 -0.77
C PHE A 55 -21.60 -20.96 -0.61
N LYS A 56 -21.36 -22.22 -0.24
CA LYS A 56 -19.98 -22.70 -0.01
C LYS A 56 -19.16 -22.58 -1.29
N ASN A 57 -17.99 -21.95 -1.22
CA ASN A 57 -17.10 -21.61 -2.33
C ASN A 57 -17.65 -20.58 -3.33
N ALA A 58 -18.76 -19.90 -3.03
CA ALA A 58 -19.29 -18.86 -3.91
C ALA A 58 -18.38 -17.63 -3.92
N LYS A 59 -18.17 -17.02 -5.09
CA LYS A 59 -17.23 -15.88 -5.27
C LYS A 59 -17.82 -14.65 -5.96
N ALA A 60 -19.08 -14.73 -6.40
CA ALA A 60 -19.77 -13.60 -6.96
C ALA A 60 -21.18 -13.53 -6.39
N LEU A 61 -21.72 -12.33 -6.26
CA LEU A 61 -23.04 -12.07 -5.70
C LEU A 61 -23.71 -10.93 -6.45
N LEU A 62 -24.95 -11.15 -6.88
CA LEU A 62 -25.85 -10.12 -7.41
C LEU A 62 -27.22 -10.31 -6.77
N ILE A 63 -27.73 -9.25 -6.14
CA ILE A 63 -29.06 -9.26 -5.51
C ILE A 63 -29.96 -8.28 -6.25
N GLN A 64 -31.12 -8.76 -6.69
CA GLN A 64 -32.15 -7.98 -7.36
C GLN A 64 -33.51 -8.28 -6.75
N GLY A 65 -33.89 -7.48 -5.75
CA GLY A 65 -35.10 -7.72 -4.96
C GLY A 65 -35.04 -9.08 -4.27
N ARG A 66 -35.93 -10.00 -4.63
CA ARG A 66 -35.98 -11.37 -4.07
C ARG A 66 -35.12 -12.38 -4.83
N ILE A 67 -34.57 -12.01 -5.98
CA ILE A 67 -33.76 -12.91 -6.80
C ILE A 67 -32.30 -12.70 -6.42
N ILE A 68 -31.64 -13.79 -6.04
CA ILE A 68 -30.22 -13.80 -5.71
C ILE A 68 -29.52 -14.64 -6.78
N ARG A 69 -28.44 -14.08 -7.34
CA ARG A 69 -27.54 -14.79 -8.24
C ARG A 69 -26.17 -14.85 -7.61
N TYR A 70 -25.57 -16.03 -7.63
CA TYR A 70 -24.22 -16.23 -7.16
C TYR A 70 -23.49 -17.20 -8.07
N ALA A 71 -22.16 -17.14 -8.08
CA ALA A 71 -21.34 -18.03 -8.91
C ALA A 71 -20.56 -19.04 -8.08
N LEU A 72 -20.52 -20.28 -8.57
CA LEU A 72 -19.62 -21.34 -8.13
C LEU A 72 -18.76 -21.76 -9.32
N SER A 73 -17.46 -21.46 -9.26
CA SER A 73 -16.57 -21.60 -10.42
C SER A 73 -17.15 -20.85 -11.64
N ASN A 74 -17.47 -21.53 -12.73
CA ASN A 74 -18.05 -20.95 -13.94
C ASN A 74 -19.59 -21.13 -14.06
N GLU A 75 -20.26 -21.58 -12.99
CA GLU A 75 -21.73 -21.76 -12.95
C GLU A 75 -22.39 -20.66 -12.13
N ILE A 76 -23.32 -19.94 -12.75
CA ILE A 76 -24.22 -18.99 -12.08
C ILE A 76 -25.48 -19.73 -11.63
N ARG A 77 -25.79 -19.64 -10.35
CA ARG A 77 -27.01 -20.14 -9.72
C ARG A 77 -27.94 -18.99 -9.40
N THR A 78 -29.17 -19.08 -9.85
CA THR A 78 -30.25 -18.14 -9.54
C THR A 78 -31.19 -18.80 -8.53
N ILE A 79 -31.39 -18.15 -7.38
CA ILE A 79 -32.20 -18.67 -6.28
C ILE A 79 -33.19 -17.60 -5.78
N LYS A 80 -34.16 -18.05 -4.98
CA LYS A 80 -34.94 -17.21 -4.06
C LYS A 80 -34.75 -17.75 -2.65
N ILE A 81 -34.68 -16.86 -1.66
CA ILE A 81 -34.66 -17.24 -0.25
C ILE A 81 -35.98 -16.84 0.40
N HIS A 82 -36.60 -17.77 1.12
CA HIS A 82 -37.80 -17.51 1.90
C HIS A 82 -37.66 -18.18 3.27
N ASN A 83 -37.80 -17.40 4.35
CA ASN A 83 -37.65 -17.87 5.73
C ASN A 83 -36.35 -18.70 5.94
N GLY A 84 -35.23 -18.19 5.43
CA GLY A 84 -33.93 -18.87 5.52
C GLY A 84 -33.69 -20.00 4.51
N GLN A 85 -34.73 -20.50 3.83
CA GLN A 85 -34.61 -21.62 2.90
C GLN A 85 -34.30 -21.13 1.48
N ALA A 86 -33.22 -21.63 0.90
CA ALA A 86 -32.83 -21.36 -0.48
C ALA A 86 -33.55 -22.31 -1.45
N LYS A 87 -34.21 -21.74 -2.47
CA LYS A 87 -34.82 -22.49 -3.56
C LYS A 87 -34.16 -22.12 -4.89
N LEU A 88 -33.50 -23.11 -5.50
CA LEU A 88 -32.91 -22.99 -6.83
C LEU A 88 -33.99 -22.77 -7.90
N ILE A 89 -33.71 -21.83 -8.81
CA ILE A 89 -34.57 -21.49 -9.95
C ILE A 89 -33.90 -21.91 -11.26
N LYS A 90 -32.62 -21.52 -11.44
CA LYS A 90 -31.91 -21.72 -12.69
C LYS A 90 -30.42 -21.91 -12.44
N LYS A 91 -29.78 -22.76 -13.24
CA LYS A 91 -28.32 -22.86 -13.39
C LYS A 91 -27.93 -22.41 -14.79
N THR A 92 -26.81 -21.71 -14.91
CA THR A 92 -26.27 -21.29 -16.20
C THR A 92 -24.75 -21.36 -16.12
N ARG A 93 -24.15 -22.18 -16.99
CA ARG A 93 -22.71 -22.35 -17.06
C ARG A 93 -22.15 -21.55 -18.22
N LEU A 94 -21.01 -20.91 -18.01
CA LEU A 94 -20.30 -20.11 -18.99
C LEU A 94 -18.92 -20.74 -19.21
N GLU A 95 -18.79 -21.63 -20.19
CA GLU A 95 -17.56 -22.43 -20.43
C GLU A 95 -16.36 -21.57 -20.89
N GLU A 96 -16.65 -20.39 -21.40
CA GLU A 96 -15.72 -19.35 -21.81
C GLU A 96 -15.05 -18.61 -20.64
N LEU A 97 -15.53 -18.77 -19.40
CA LEU A 97 -14.96 -18.15 -18.21
C LEU A 97 -14.35 -19.19 -17.28
N GLY A 98 -13.27 -18.80 -16.60
CA GLY A 98 -12.71 -19.58 -15.48
C GLY A 98 -13.57 -19.46 -14.22
N CYS A 99 -12.96 -19.03 -13.12
CA CYS A 99 -13.69 -18.83 -11.86
C CYS A 99 -14.35 -17.44 -11.85
N ILE A 100 -15.68 -17.37 -11.93
CA ILE A 100 -16.45 -16.12 -11.90
C ILE A 100 -16.34 -15.47 -10.52
N ILE A 101 -15.91 -14.20 -10.51
CA ILE A 101 -15.71 -13.37 -9.30
C ILE A 101 -16.65 -12.16 -9.26
N GLY A 102 -17.38 -11.90 -10.35
CA GLY A 102 -18.19 -10.70 -10.50
C GLY A 102 -19.42 -10.93 -11.36
N ILE A 103 -20.57 -10.44 -10.90
CA ILE A 103 -21.80 -10.39 -11.68
C ILE A 103 -22.46 -9.03 -11.41
N VAL A 104 -22.58 -8.20 -12.43
CA VAL A 104 -23.24 -6.89 -12.37
C VAL A 104 -24.33 -6.84 -13.43
N PHE A 105 -25.49 -6.28 -13.09
CA PHE A 105 -26.55 -5.99 -14.05
C PHE A 105 -26.79 -4.49 -14.13
N PHE A 106 -26.69 -3.94 -15.33
CA PHE A 106 -26.88 -2.50 -15.58
C PHE A 106 -27.37 -2.27 -17.01
N ASN A 107 -28.41 -1.45 -17.18
CA ASN A 107 -29.01 -1.11 -18.48
C ASN A 107 -29.26 -2.33 -19.39
N ASP A 108 -29.93 -3.36 -18.87
CA ASP A 108 -30.24 -4.61 -19.59
C ASP A 108 -29.01 -5.44 -20.02
N LEU A 109 -27.83 -5.12 -19.50
CA LEU A 109 -26.59 -5.86 -19.73
C LEU A 109 -26.13 -6.55 -18.46
N TYR A 110 -25.76 -7.82 -18.58
CA TYR A 110 -24.98 -8.53 -17.57
C TYR A 110 -23.50 -8.38 -17.88
N PHE A 111 -22.74 -7.86 -16.93
CA PHE A 111 -21.28 -7.87 -16.93
C PHE A 111 -20.82 -8.98 -15.99
N ILE A 112 -20.04 -9.92 -16.51
CA ILE A 112 -19.61 -11.11 -15.77
C ILE A 112 -18.11 -11.22 -15.94
N SER A 113 -17.38 -11.27 -14.81
CA SER A 113 -15.93 -11.29 -14.82
C SER A 113 -15.37 -12.52 -14.12
N ASP A 114 -14.23 -13.01 -14.60
CA ASP A 114 -13.49 -14.09 -13.96
C ASP A 114 -12.23 -13.61 -13.23
N ILE A 115 -11.61 -14.53 -12.49
CA ILE A 115 -10.39 -14.31 -11.71
C ILE A 115 -9.18 -13.87 -12.55
N ASN A 116 -9.16 -14.16 -13.84
CA ASN A 116 -8.04 -13.81 -14.74
C ASN A 116 -8.24 -12.46 -15.42
N GLY A 117 -9.34 -11.76 -15.11
CA GLY A 117 -9.63 -10.44 -15.66
C GLY A 117 -10.49 -10.46 -16.91
N GLN A 118 -10.94 -11.62 -17.39
CA GLN A 118 -11.84 -11.67 -18.54
C GLN A 118 -13.22 -11.17 -18.15
N VAL A 119 -13.80 -10.29 -18.97
CA VAL A 119 -15.13 -9.73 -18.79
C VAL A 119 -15.98 -10.02 -20.02
N ILE A 120 -17.15 -10.62 -19.79
CA ILE A 120 -18.15 -10.90 -20.82
C ILE A 120 -19.38 -10.08 -20.52
N VAL A 121 -19.92 -9.48 -21.56
CA VAL A 121 -21.12 -8.67 -21.52
C VAL A 121 -22.21 -9.39 -22.31
N ILE A 122 -23.33 -9.68 -21.65
CA ILE A 122 -24.47 -10.38 -22.24
C ILE A 122 -25.68 -9.45 -22.22
N ASP A 123 -26.25 -9.17 -23.38
CA ASP A 123 -27.51 -8.45 -23.52
C ASP A 123 -28.68 -9.36 -23.11
N SER A 124 -29.47 -8.94 -22.11
CA SER A 124 -30.57 -9.76 -21.59
C SER A 124 -31.73 -9.93 -22.56
N ASN A 125 -31.86 -9.05 -23.55
CA ASN A 125 -32.94 -9.05 -24.54
C ASN A 125 -32.53 -9.76 -25.84
N THR A 126 -31.30 -9.52 -26.31
CA THR A 126 -30.83 -10.04 -27.61
C THR A 126 -29.91 -11.26 -27.51
N SER A 127 -29.42 -11.59 -26.31
CA SER A 127 -28.39 -12.61 -26.07
C SER A 127 -27.07 -12.39 -26.85
N LYS A 128 -26.84 -11.19 -27.40
CA LYS A 128 -25.55 -10.84 -28.00
C LYS A 128 -24.48 -10.74 -26.92
N THR A 129 -23.28 -11.23 -27.24
CA THR A 129 -22.14 -11.21 -26.34
C THR A 129 -21.01 -10.36 -26.90
N ARG A 130 -20.31 -9.65 -26.02
CA ARG A 130 -19.00 -9.03 -26.29
C ARG A 130 -18.07 -9.29 -25.12
N ALA A 131 -16.77 -9.29 -25.36
CA ALA A 131 -15.78 -9.56 -24.32
C ALA A 131 -14.61 -8.57 -24.39
N TRP A 132 -13.99 -8.33 -23.24
CA TRP A 132 -12.79 -7.53 -23.06
C TRP A 132 -12.07 -7.98 -21.79
N ASN A 133 -10.85 -7.48 -21.54
CA ASN A 133 -10.02 -7.94 -20.43
C ASN A 133 -9.57 -6.77 -19.53
N VAL A 134 -9.52 -7.05 -18.24
CA VAL A 134 -8.79 -6.29 -17.23
C VAL A 134 -7.43 -6.94 -17.06
N ASN A 135 -6.35 -6.18 -17.20
CA ASN A 135 -4.98 -6.70 -17.05
C ASN A 135 -4.57 -6.86 -15.57
N ALA A 136 -5.36 -7.59 -14.79
CA ALA A 136 -5.11 -7.87 -13.38
C ALA A 136 -5.77 -9.19 -12.95
N LYS A 137 -5.28 -9.78 -11.86
CA LYS A 137 -5.91 -10.94 -11.23
C LYS A 137 -6.96 -10.46 -10.25
N LEU A 138 -8.21 -10.83 -10.46
CA LEU A 138 -9.35 -10.19 -9.82
C LEU A 138 -9.88 -10.99 -8.62
N ASN A 139 -10.27 -10.26 -7.58
CA ASN A 139 -10.95 -10.79 -6.41
C ASN A 139 -12.46 -10.54 -6.46
N SER A 140 -12.87 -9.37 -6.96
CA SER A 140 -14.28 -8.96 -6.96
C SER A 140 -14.57 -7.84 -7.96
N MET A 141 -15.84 -7.66 -8.32
CA MET A 141 -16.33 -6.61 -9.22
C MET A 141 -17.63 -6.00 -8.67
N THR A 142 -17.81 -4.69 -8.81
CA THR A 142 -19.08 -4.01 -8.48
C THR A 142 -19.40 -2.88 -9.45
N LEU A 143 -20.67 -2.47 -9.51
CA LEU A 143 -21.10 -1.23 -10.17
C LEU A 143 -20.85 -0.06 -9.22
N HIS A 144 -20.26 1.03 -9.70
CA HIS A 144 -20.06 2.23 -8.92
C HIS A 144 -20.57 3.46 -9.68
N ARG A 145 -21.43 4.23 -9.03
CA ARG A 145 -21.95 5.51 -9.51
C ARG A 145 -21.15 6.62 -8.86
N ALA A 146 -20.11 7.06 -9.56
CA ALA A 146 -19.31 8.20 -9.16
C ALA A 146 -19.89 9.49 -9.77
N GLU A 147 -19.55 10.64 -9.21
CA GLU A 147 -19.85 11.95 -9.83
C GLU A 147 -19.26 12.08 -11.24
N THR A 148 -18.17 11.37 -11.50
CA THR A 148 -17.49 11.31 -12.80
C THR A 148 -18.21 10.43 -13.83
N GLY A 149 -19.28 9.75 -13.42
CA GLY A 149 -20.06 8.83 -14.23
C GLY A 149 -20.03 7.40 -13.70
N ASP A 150 -21.02 6.61 -14.12
CA ASP A 150 -21.14 5.21 -13.74
C ASP A 150 -20.00 4.37 -14.36
N CYS A 151 -19.39 3.52 -13.55
CA CYS A 151 -18.29 2.65 -13.96
C CYS A 151 -18.33 1.29 -13.25
N LEU A 152 -17.51 0.36 -13.74
CA LEU A 152 -17.25 -0.92 -13.10
C LEU A 152 -15.95 -0.83 -12.31
N LEU A 153 -15.99 -1.23 -11.03
CA LEU A 153 -14.80 -1.34 -10.19
C LEU A 153 -14.37 -2.79 -10.06
N PHE A 154 -13.08 -3.04 -10.20
CA PHE A 154 -12.46 -4.36 -10.11
C PHE A 154 -11.37 -4.36 -9.06
N LEU A 155 -11.46 -5.22 -8.05
CA LEU A 155 -10.43 -5.36 -7.01
C LEU A 155 -9.38 -6.39 -7.43
N ASP A 156 -8.11 -5.97 -7.37
CA ASP A 156 -6.95 -6.83 -7.24
C ASP A 156 -6.38 -6.64 -5.83
N GLY A 157 -6.74 -7.57 -4.94
CA GLY A 157 -6.33 -7.55 -3.54
C GLY A 157 -4.83 -7.79 -3.36
N ASP A 158 -4.20 -8.53 -4.29
CA ASP A 158 -2.77 -8.81 -4.27
C ASP A 158 -1.94 -7.56 -4.60
N SER A 159 -2.36 -6.82 -5.62
CA SER A 159 -1.74 -5.54 -6.02
C SER A 159 -2.20 -4.36 -5.17
N ARG A 160 -3.15 -4.58 -4.25
CA ARG A 160 -3.82 -3.56 -3.44
C ARG A 160 -4.36 -2.41 -4.29
N ALA A 161 -5.09 -2.78 -5.34
CA ALA A 161 -5.63 -1.85 -6.33
C ALA A 161 -7.11 -2.12 -6.60
N VAL A 162 -7.88 -1.05 -6.79
CA VAL A 162 -9.19 -1.11 -7.45
C VAL A 162 -9.05 -0.40 -8.79
N TYR A 163 -9.41 -1.07 -9.88
CA TYR A 163 -9.38 -0.52 -11.23
C TYR A 163 -10.79 -0.16 -11.69
N ALA A 164 -10.97 1.07 -12.17
CA ALA A 164 -12.24 1.57 -12.66
C ALA A 164 -12.28 1.52 -14.19
N TYR A 165 -13.26 0.85 -14.78
CA TYR A 165 -13.45 0.77 -16.22
C TYR A 165 -14.83 1.29 -16.64
N ASP A 166 -14.91 1.88 -17.83
CA ASP A 166 -16.21 2.10 -18.44
C ASP A 166 -16.84 0.77 -18.92
N PHE A 167 -18.09 0.84 -19.37
CA PHE A 167 -18.82 -0.33 -19.86
C PHE A 167 -18.30 -0.88 -21.20
N ASN A 168 -17.35 -0.21 -21.85
CA ASN A 168 -16.73 -0.63 -23.11
C ASN A 168 -15.33 -1.24 -22.90
N GLY A 169 -14.84 -1.32 -21.66
CA GLY A 169 -13.54 -1.88 -21.34
C GLY A 169 -12.39 -0.87 -21.38
N ASN A 170 -12.65 0.44 -21.35
CA ASN A 170 -11.61 1.45 -21.22
C ASN A 170 -11.28 1.70 -19.73
N HIS A 171 -10.01 1.60 -19.37
CA HIS A 171 -9.52 1.92 -18.03
C HIS A 171 -9.60 3.44 -17.78
N LEU A 172 -10.31 3.85 -16.73
CA LEU A 172 -10.58 5.25 -16.40
C LEU A 172 -9.62 5.81 -15.35
N PHE A 173 -9.44 5.06 -14.26
CA PHE A 173 -8.56 5.40 -13.13
C PHE A 173 -8.35 4.19 -12.22
N SER A 174 -7.47 4.33 -11.25
CA SER A 174 -7.20 3.29 -10.25
C SER A 174 -7.11 3.88 -8.85
N ILE A 175 -7.52 3.10 -7.85
CA ILE A 175 -7.52 3.47 -6.42
C ILE A 175 -6.59 2.50 -5.67
N THR A 176 -5.86 2.98 -4.67
CA THR A 176 -5.09 2.11 -3.77
C THR A 176 -5.92 1.75 -2.54
N VAL A 177 -5.89 0.48 -2.13
CA VAL A 177 -6.59 0.03 -0.92
C VAL A 177 -5.69 0.13 0.33
N PRO A 178 -6.22 0.58 1.48
CA PRO A 178 -5.41 0.89 2.67
C PRO A 178 -4.74 -0.26 3.41
N HIS A 179 -5.24 -1.49 3.28
CA HIS A 179 -4.74 -2.66 4.02
C HIS A 179 -4.46 -3.83 3.09
N GLU A 180 -3.57 -4.74 3.49
CA GLU A 180 -3.43 -6.06 2.89
C GLU A 180 -4.69 -6.92 3.07
N GLY A 181 -4.78 -8.05 2.37
CA GLY A 181 -5.88 -9.01 2.58
C GLY A 181 -7.25 -8.56 2.08
N ALA A 182 -7.32 -7.60 1.16
CA ALA A 182 -8.59 -7.19 0.55
C ALA A 182 -9.19 -8.35 -0.28
N THR A 183 -10.44 -8.70 -0.03
CA THR A 183 -11.08 -9.88 -0.65
C THR A 183 -12.31 -9.58 -1.49
N SER A 184 -13.09 -8.54 -1.17
CA SER A 184 -14.29 -8.17 -1.90
C SER A 184 -14.60 -6.68 -1.76
N LEU A 185 -15.46 -6.18 -2.65
CA LEU A 185 -15.88 -4.78 -2.66
C LEU A 185 -17.37 -4.66 -3.01
N ALA A 186 -18.03 -3.62 -2.50
CA ALA A 186 -19.38 -3.25 -2.91
C ALA A 186 -19.60 -1.74 -2.81
N SER A 187 -20.38 -1.21 -3.75
CA SER A 187 -20.90 0.16 -3.65
C SER A 187 -22.28 0.16 -3.01
N LEU A 188 -22.47 1.05 -2.04
CA LEU A 188 -23.72 1.26 -1.32
C LEU A 188 -24.26 2.65 -1.67
N TYR A 189 -25.44 2.71 -2.30
CA TYR A 189 -26.11 3.99 -2.56
C TYR A 189 -26.83 4.48 -1.30
N CYS A 190 -26.30 5.52 -0.66
CA CYS A 190 -26.91 6.16 0.47
C CYS A 190 -27.94 7.19 -0.02
N LYS A 191 -29.24 6.86 0.07
CA LYS A 191 -30.33 7.73 -0.39
C LYS A 191 -30.33 9.11 0.28
N ASP A 192 -29.96 9.16 1.56
CA ASP A 192 -30.00 10.40 2.35
C ASP A 192 -28.89 11.38 1.94
N LYS A 193 -27.71 10.85 1.57
CA LYS A 193 -26.57 11.65 1.11
C LYS A 193 -26.53 11.83 -0.42
N LYS A 194 -27.36 11.09 -1.16
CA LYS A 194 -27.34 11.00 -2.63
C LYS A 194 -25.97 10.62 -3.20
N GLU A 195 -25.17 9.87 -2.44
CA GLU A 195 -23.82 9.47 -2.79
C GLU A 195 -23.66 7.94 -2.69
N GLU A 196 -22.84 7.35 -3.55
CA GLU A 196 -22.39 5.97 -3.37
C GLU A 196 -21.12 5.91 -2.54
N LYS A 197 -21.15 5.07 -1.51
CA LYS A 197 -19.98 4.75 -0.69
C LYS A 197 -19.41 3.40 -1.08
N LEU A 198 -18.10 3.36 -1.31
CA LEU A 198 -17.37 2.13 -1.59
C LEU A 198 -16.97 1.46 -0.27
N TYR A 199 -17.23 0.16 -0.13
CA TYR A 199 -16.80 -0.66 1.00
C TYR A 199 -15.93 -1.80 0.52
N ILE A 200 -14.91 -2.13 1.32
CA ILE A 200 -13.97 -3.22 1.04
C ILE A 200 -13.91 -4.15 2.23
N SER A 201 -13.98 -5.46 1.99
CA SER A 201 -13.72 -6.47 3.00
C SER A 201 -12.24 -6.87 3.03
N TYR A 202 -11.75 -7.13 4.23
CA TYR A 202 -10.40 -7.57 4.51
C TYR A 202 -10.41 -8.85 5.34
N VAL A 203 -9.50 -9.76 5.03
CA VAL A 203 -9.24 -10.99 5.79
C VAL A 203 -7.76 -11.03 6.14
N HIS A 204 -7.46 -10.87 7.43
CA HIS A 204 -6.10 -10.94 7.96
C HIS A 204 -5.90 -12.21 8.75
N ARG A 205 -4.71 -12.81 8.63
CA ARG A 205 -4.31 -13.91 9.50
C ARG A 205 -3.75 -13.34 10.79
N THR A 206 -4.34 -13.74 11.90
CA THR A 206 -3.89 -13.41 13.24
C THR A 206 -3.54 -14.69 13.98
N TRP A 207 -3.14 -14.54 15.23
CA TRP A 207 -3.05 -15.61 16.19
C TRP A 207 -3.90 -15.29 17.41
N GLU A 208 -4.43 -16.33 18.03
CA GLU A 208 -5.18 -16.22 19.28
C GLU A 208 -4.52 -17.12 20.34
N ILE A 209 -4.51 -16.65 21.58
CA ILE A 209 -4.08 -17.42 22.74
C ILE A 209 -5.31 -17.66 23.59
N TYR A 210 -5.55 -18.92 23.95
CA TYR A 210 -6.64 -19.29 24.84
C TYR A 210 -6.20 -20.36 25.83
N ASP A 211 -6.88 -20.39 26.96
CA ASP A 211 -6.75 -21.48 27.93
C ASP A 211 -7.39 -22.75 27.36
N ASN A 212 -6.59 -23.79 27.16
CA ASN A 212 -7.09 -25.12 26.91
C ASN A 212 -7.52 -25.76 28.25
N THR A 213 -8.84 -25.89 28.42
CA THR A 213 -9.45 -26.48 29.62
C THR A 213 -9.52 -28.01 29.59
N ASP A 214 -8.92 -28.68 28.60
CA ASP A 214 -8.92 -30.15 28.48
C ASP A 214 -8.40 -30.80 29.77
N PRO A 215 -9.24 -31.57 30.48
CA PRO A 215 -8.86 -32.24 31.73
C PRO A 215 -7.68 -33.21 31.58
N GLU A 216 -7.46 -33.77 30.39
CA GLU A 216 -6.38 -34.74 30.14
C GLU A 216 -4.99 -34.06 30.06
N LEU A 217 -4.93 -32.79 29.67
CA LEU A 217 -3.68 -32.01 29.64
C LEU A 217 -3.17 -31.63 31.04
N LYS A 218 -4.06 -31.59 32.04
CA LYS A 218 -3.71 -31.28 33.44
C LYS A 218 -2.92 -32.37 34.15
N LYS A 219 -2.80 -33.58 33.56
CA LYS A 219 -2.09 -34.72 34.15
C LYS A 219 -0.56 -34.70 33.92
N GLY A 220 -0.05 -33.76 33.12
CA GLY A 220 1.39 -33.51 32.97
C GLY A 220 1.68 -32.03 33.16
N ASN A 221 2.92 -31.65 33.49
CA ASN A 221 3.39 -30.26 33.57
C ASN A 221 3.38 -29.51 32.21
N LYS A 222 2.38 -29.75 31.35
CA LYS A 222 2.16 -29.02 30.10
C LYS A 222 1.35 -27.77 30.42
N LEU A 223 1.79 -26.63 29.88
CA LEU A 223 1.03 -25.38 29.92
C LEU A 223 -0.36 -25.62 29.31
N ASN A 224 -1.39 -25.17 30.01
CA ASN A 224 -2.80 -25.22 29.57
C ASN A 224 -3.12 -24.08 28.59
N ILE A 225 -2.13 -23.62 27.83
CA ILE A 225 -2.24 -22.48 26.93
C ILE A 225 -1.97 -22.98 25.52
N GLU A 226 -2.91 -22.72 24.61
CA GLU A 226 -2.75 -23.01 23.19
C GLU A 226 -2.66 -21.73 22.36
N LEU A 227 -1.90 -21.83 21.27
CA LEU A 227 -1.72 -20.78 20.29
C LEU A 227 -2.36 -21.25 18.97
N ASP A 228 -3.51 -20.68 18.60
CA ASP A 228 -4.06 -20.86 17.26
C ASP A 228 -3.42 -19.85 16.31
N ARG A 229 -2.61 -20.35 15.36
CA ARG A 229 -1.98 -19.54 14.31
C ARG A 229 -2.85 -19.35 13.06
N ASN A 230 -4.07 -19.88 13.07
CA ASN A 230 -5.01 -19.81 11.96
C ASN A 230 -6.22 -18.91 12.27
N ALA A 231 -6.17 -18.18 13.39
CA ALA A 231 -7.18 -17.20 13.71
C ALA A 231 -7.25 -16.13 12.62
N LEU A 232 -8.45 -15.59 12.38
CA LEU A 232 -8.70 -14.63 11.31
C LEU A 232 -9.34 -13.37 11.87
N ASN A 233 -8.86 -12.22 11.42
CA ASN A 233 -9.52 -10.95 11.65
C ASN A 233 -10.19 -10.50 10.35
N VAL A 234 -11.53 -10.53 10.36
CA VAL A 234 -12.34 -10.17 9.19
C VAL A 234 -13.12 -8.90 9.48
N PHE A 235 -13.00 -7.92 8.59
CA PHE A 235 -13.69 -6.64 8.74
C PHE A 235 -14.04 -6.03 7.37
N ILE A 236 -14.98 -5.10 7.40
CA ILE A 236 -15.39 -4.28 6.26
C ILE A 236 -15.10 -2.82 6.61
N GLU A 237 -14.49 -2.07 5.71
CA GLU A 237 -14.18 -0.65 5.90
C GLU A 237 -14.64 0.17 4.68
N PRO A 238 -15.22 1.37 4.88
CA PRO A 238 -15.45 2.29 3.78
C PRO A 238 -14.11 2.78 3.19
N LEU A 239 -14.09 3.00 1.88
CA LEU A 239 -12.97 3.59 1.17
C LEU A 239 -13.40 4.87 0.47
N ASP A 240 -13.04 6.00 1.08
CA ASP A 240 -13.17 7.32 0.45
C ASP A 240 -11.99 7.56 -0.50
N TYR A 241 -12.25 8.27 -1.60
CA TYR A 241 -11.23 8.61 -2.57
C TYR A 241 -11.53 9.93 -3.29
N ASN A 242 -10.48 10.59 -3.75
CA ASN A 242 -10.55 11.84 -4.49
C ASN A 242 -9.72 11.74 -5.76
N LEU A 243 -10.31 12.10 -6.90
CA LEU A 243 -9.65 12.13 -8.20
C LEU A 243 -9.23 13.55 -8.55
N LYS A 244 -7.94 13.75 -8.75
CA LYS A 244 -7.36 14.99 -9.28
C LYS A 244 -7.06 14.86 -10.77
N ASN A 245 -7.25 15.97 -11.50
CA ASN A 245 -7.00 16.09 -12.94
C ASN A 245 -7.81 15.14 -13.82
N PHE A 246 -8.97 14.68 -13.34
CA PHE A 246 -9.87 13.83 -14.12
C PHE A 246 -10.20 14.50 -15.47
N ASN A 247 -10.07 13.75 -16.56
CA ASN A 247 -10.21 14.14 -17.98
C ASN A 247 -8.98 14.77 -18.69
N ASN A 248 -7.89 15.10 -17.98
CA ASN A 248 -6.68 15.67 -18.61
C ASN A 248 -5.66 14.62 -19.09
N GLY A 249 -6.09 13.38 -19.33
CA GLY A 249 -5.25 12.30 -19.85
C GLY A 249 -4.50 11.49 -18.77
N SER A 250 -3.99 12.11 -17.71
CA SER A 250 -3.40 11.43 -16.56
C SER A 250 -4.07 11.88 -15.27
N ASN A 251 -4.53 10.92 -14.46
CA ASN A 251 -5.31 11.18 -13.25
C ASN A 251 -4.53 10.72 -12.02
N VAL A 252 -4.72 11.40 -10.89
CA VAL A 252 -4.15 11.01 -9.60
C VAL A 252 -5.29 10.74 -8.63
N CYS A 253 -5.27 9.56 -8.02
CA CYS A 253 -6.21 9.18 -7.00
C CYS A 253 -5.55 9.25 -5.62
N ILE A 254 -6.15 10.01 -4.71
CA ILE A 254 -5.84 10.01 -3.29
C ILE A 254 -6.94 9.22 -2.58
N SER A 255 -6.61 8.24 -1.74
CA SER A 255 -7.62 7.38 -1.12
C SER A 255 -7.32 7.00 0.33
N GLY A 256 -8.38 6.69 1.07
CA GLY A 256 -8.36 6.50 2.51
C GLY A 256 -7.95 7.78 3.24
N GLY A 257 -7.35 7.63 4.42
CA GLY A 257 -6.83 8.76 5.18
C GLY A 257 -6.65 8.37 6.63
N TYR A 258 -5.47 8.63 7.19
CA TYR A 258 -5.13 8.23 8.55
C TYR A 258 -4.35 9.34 9.23
N ARG A 259 -4.87 9.82 10.36
CA ARG A 259 -4.11 10.70 11.24
C ARG A 259 -3.14 9.86 12.04
N SER A 260 -1.88 10.22 12.04
CA SER A 260 -0.81 9.53 12.74
C SER A 260 0.09 10.50 13.48
N VAL A 261 0.47 10.15 14.72
CA VAL A 261 1.51 10.86 15.46
C VAL A 261 2.81 10.10 15.30
N PHE A 262 3.81 10.77 14.72
CA PHE A 262 5.17 10.29 14.56
C PHE A 262 6.07 10.95 15.60
N LYS A 263 6.81 10.17 16.39
CA LYS A 263 7.85 10.70 17.29
C LYS A 263 9.19 10.11 16.91
N TYR A 264 10.19 10.96 16.87
CA TYR A 264 11.58 10.57 16.71
C TYR A 264 12.34 11.00 17.96
N PHE A 265 12.91 10.04 18.67
CA PHE A 265 13.77 10.25 19.82
C PHE A 265 15.21 9.91 19.47
N THR A 266 16.14 10.72 19.96
CA THR A 266 17.58 10.49 19.95
C THR A 266 18.10 10.60 21.36
N MET A 267 18.92 9.65 21.77
CA MET A 267 19.60 9.67 23.06
C MET A 267 21.10 9.69 22.84
N LEU A 268 21.77 10.64 23.50
CA LEU A 268 23.22 10.65 23.66
C LEU A 268 23.59 9.63 24.74
N LEU A 269 24.49 8.70 24.41
CA LEU A 269 25.09 7.76 25.33
C LEU A 269 26.54 8.18 25.64
N PRO A 270 26.95 8.18 26.92
CA PRO A 270 28.28 8.59 27.33
C PRO A 270 29.34 7.59 26.86
N ARG A 271 30.46 8.10 26.33
CA ARG A 271 31.61 7.30 25.89
C ARG A 271 32.90 7.78 26.54
N ASN A 272 33.30 7.06 27.60
CA ASN A 272 34.54 7.36 28.34
C ASN A 272 35.82 6.90 27.63
N ASP A 273 35.70 5.93 26.73
CA ASP A 273 36.79 5.30 25.96
C ASP A 273 37.46 6.25 24.96
N ILE A 274 36.81 7.36 24.59
CA ILE A 274 37.23 8.26 23.49
C ILE A 274 37.41 9.72 23.98
N LYS A 275 37.46 9.93 25.30
CA LYS A 275 37.49 11.25 25.96
C LYS A 275 38.53 12.24 25.40
N LYS A 276 39.72 11.75 25.01
CA LYS A 276 40.81 12.60 24.47
C LYS A 276 40.49 13.21 23.10
N GLU A 277 39.67 12.54 22.28
CA GLU A 277 39.32 13.04 20.94
C GLU A 277 38.17 14.07 20.99
N LEU A 278 37.40 14.07 22.08
CA LEU A 278 36.18 14.86 22.28
C LEU A 278 36.38 16.23 22.91
N THR A 279 37.54 16.48 23.53
CA THR A 279 37.80 17.69 24.34
C THR A 279 37.60 19.03 23.61
N ASN A 280 37.47 19.01 22.27
CA ASN A 280 37.25 20.20 21.42
C ASN A 280 36.08 20.01 20.41
N LEU A 281 35.24 18.97 20.57
CA LEU A 281 34.12 18.70 19.67
C LEU A 281 32.82 19.16 20.33
N HIS A 282 32.20 20.18 19.74
CA HIS A 282 30.92 20.74 20.16
C HIS A 282 29.89 20.61 19.04
N PRO A 283 29.47 19.40 18.66
CA PRO A 283 28.65 19.22 17.47
C PRO A 283 27.21 19.70 17.71
N ASN A 284 26.58 20.22 16.66
CA ASN A 284 25.12 20.22 16.57
C ASN A 284 24.66 18.93 15.88
N VAL A 285 23.46 18.47 16.20
CA VAL A 285 22.84 17.33 15.51
C VAL A 285 21.72 17.83 14.62
N ARG A 286 21.83 17.59 13.32
CA ARG A 286 20.78 17.89 12.35
C ARG A 286 19.95 16.66 12.08
N MET A 287 18.65 16.83 11.96
CA MET A 287 17.71 15.75 11.68
C MET A 287 16.71 16.16 10.60
N SER A 288 16.43 15.24 9.67
CA SER A 288 15.33 15.36 8.72
C SER A 288 13.99 15.36 9.46
N VAL A 289 13.02 16.06 8.89
CA VAL A 289 11.66 16.17 9.44
C VAL A 289 10.62 15.77 8.40
N PRO A 290 9.43 15.27 8.80
CA PRO A 290 8.31 15.05 7.89
C PRO A 290 7.98 16.32 7.10
N VAL A 291 7.63 16.16 5.82
CA VAL A 291 7.29 17.28 4.91
C VAL A 291 5.91 17.13 4.28
N ASN A 292 5.36 18.24 3.80
CA ASN A 292 4.10 18.23 3.04
C ASN A 292 4.32 17.65 1.64
N THR A 293 3.42 16.77 1.21
CA THR A 293 3.37 16.18 -0.14
C THR A 293 1.92 16.08 -0.60
N GLU A 294 1.66 15.58 -1.81
CA GLU A 294 0.29 15.39 -2.29
C GLU A 294 -0.52 14.40 -1.45
N ARG A 295 0.16 13.51 -0.70
CA ARG A 295 -0.42 12.42 0.09
C ARG A 295 -0.13 12.52 1.59
N GLN A 296 0.58 13.55 2.02
CA GLN A 296 1.00 13.73 3.41
C GLN A 296 0.87 15.20 3.80
N LYS A 297 0.14 15.48 4.88
CA LYS A 297 0.11 16.82 5.49
C LYS A 297 0.73 16.78 6.87
N VAL A 298 1.60 17.73 7.16
CA VAL A 298 2.19 17.96 8.48
C VAL A 298 1.34 19.00 9.18
N LEU A 299 0.53 18.56 10.15
CA LEU A 299 -0.38 19.42 10.91
C LEU A 299 0.37 20.22 11.97
N SER A 300 1.34 19.59 12.63
CA SER A 300 2.23 20.26 13.59
C SER A 300 3.56 19.51 13.70
N LEU A 301 4.59 20.25 14.12
CA LEU A 301 5.90 19.71 14.49
C LEU A 301 6.36 20.38 15.78
N GLU A 302 6.60 19.57 16.80
CA GLU A 302 6.97 19.97 18.15
C GLU A 302 8.35 19.41 18.48
N ILE A 303 9.27 20.27 18.93
CA ILE A 303 10.57 19.83 19.44
C ILE A 303 10.38 19.29 20.86
N ILE A 304 10.95 18.12 21.13
CA ILE A 304 10.81 17.42 22.41
C ILE A 304 12.17 17.07 23.00
N GLY A 305 12.19 16.86 24.32
CA GLY A 305 13.39 16.50 25.08
C GLY A 305 14.17 17.70 25.62
N GLN A 306 15.42 17.46 25.99
CA GLN A 306 16.26 18.33 26.82
C GLN A 306 17.22 19.22 26.03
N ALA A 307 17.41 18.95 24.73
CA ALA A 307 18.25 19.78 23.87
C ALA A 307 17.40 20.83 23.16
N GLU A 308 17.90 22.07 23.11
CA GLU A 308 17.28 23.11 22.32
C GLU A 308 17.39 22.78 20.83
N GLY A 309 16.24 22.70 20.16
CA GLY A 309 16.13 22.51 18.72
C GLY A 309 15.71 23.79 18.02
N LYS A 310 16.12 23.95 16.75
CA LYS A 310 15.64 25.04 15.88
C LYS A 310 15.33 24.51 14.49
N MET A 311 14.17 24.89 13.96
CA MET A 311 13.81 24.64 12.56
C MET A 311 14.63 25.52 11.62
N LEU A 312 15.24 24.92 10.61
CA LEU A 312 16.11 25.57 9.63
C LEU A 312 15.94 24.90 8.26
N LYS A 313 16.58 25.46 7.24
CA LYS A 313 16.77 24.81 5.94
C LYS A 313 18.23 24.41 5.77
N ASP A 314 18.46 23.25 5.16
CA ASP A 314 19.80 22.81 4.78
C ASP A 314 20.32 23.53 3.52
N GLU A 315 21.53 23.18 3.08
CA GLU A 315 22.19 23.79 1.92
C GLU A 315 21.45 23.52 0.59
N ASP A 316 20.62 22.49 0.55
CA ASP A 316 19.78 22.12 -0.59
C ASP A 316 18.36 22.72 -0.46
N GLY A 317 18.07 23.43 0.64
CA GLY A 317 16.79 24.10 0.92
C GLY A 317 15.74 23.22 1.61
N GLU A 318 16.13 22.02 2.04
CA GLU A 318 15.26 21.04 2.68
C GLU A 318 15.06 21.38 4.17
N ASP A 319 13.85 21.19 4.69
CA ASP A 319 13.54 21.51 6.08
C ASP A 319 14.21 20.53 7.05
N ILE A 320 14.84 21.04 8.11
CA ILE A 320 15.51 20.25 9.14
C ILE A 320 15.25 20.83 10.52
N VAL A 321 15.50 20.02 11.55
CA VAL A 321 15.72 20.52 12.91
C VAL A 321 17.20 20.37 13.27
N GLU A 322 17.79 21.44 13.81
CA GLU A 322 19.15 21.42 14.36
C GLU A 322 19.09 21.51 15.89
N PHE A 323 19.66 20.52 16.57
CA PHE A 323 19.80 20.46 18.02
C PHE A 323 21.16 20.95 18.45
N ASN A 324 21.17 21.89 19.38
CA ASN A 324 22.39 22.45 19.95
C ASN A 324 22.91 21.55 21.08
N LEU A 325 24.07 20.90 20.86
CA LEU A 325 24.77 20.10 21.87
C LEU A 325 26.12 20.70 22.27
N LYS A 326 26.37 21.99 21.98
CA LYS A 326 27.67 22.61 22.19
C LYS A 326 28.14 22.55 23.65
N ASP A 327 27.21 22.71 24.60
CA ASP A 327 27.53 22.76 26.04
C ASP A 327 27.38 21.38 26.72
N ARG A 328 27.25 20.30 25.94
CA ARG A 328 26.99 18.94 26.46
C ARG A 328 28.26 18.13 26.60
N HIS A 329 28.30 17.27 27.62
CA HIS A 329 29.45 16.43 27.92
C HIS A 329 29.25 14.98 27.47
N PHE A 330 29.81 14.65 26.30
CA PHE A 330 29.70 13.34 25.62
C PHE A 330 30.33 12.17 26.39
N ASP A 331 31.11 12.42 27.45
CA ASP A 331 31.73 11.40 28.28
C ASP A 331 30.89 11.01 29.52
N ARG A 332 29.94 11.86 29.94
CA ARG A 332 29.20 11.66 31.21
C ARG A 332 27.71 11.97 31.18
N GLU A 333 27.22 12.69 30.18
CA GLU A 333 25.81 13.04 30.08
C GLU A 333 25.03 12.03 29.25
N ILE A 334 23.81 11.76 29.71
CA ILE A 334 22.75 11.11 28.93
C ILE A 334 21.67 12.16 28.74
N ILE A 335 21.36 12.49 27.49
CA ILE A 335 20.30 13.43 27.15
C ILE A 335 19.39 12.84 26.09
N LEU A 336 18.10 13.10 26.21
CA LEU A 336 17.08 12.73 25.23
C LEU A 336 16.63 13.97 24.48
N PHE A 337 16.56 13.92 23.16
CA PHE A 337 16.05 15.01 22.32
C PHE A 337 15.46 14.48 21.02
N GLY A 338 14.63 15.27 20.36
CA GLY A 338 14.01 14.87 19.10
C GLY A 338 12.79 15.69 18.77
N TYR A 339 11.86 15.12 18.01
CA TYR A 339 10.63 15.82 17.63
C TYR A 339 9.41 14.89 17.60
N LYS A 340 8.24 15.51 17.66
CA LYS A 340 6.92 14.91 17.48
C LYS A 340 6.21 15.63 16.33
N ALA A 341 5.68 14.87 15.38
CA ALA A 341 4.92 15.38 14.25
C ALA A 341 3.52 14.76 14.23
N ASP A 342 2.51 15.59 14.00
CA ASP A 342 1.13 15.16 13.75
C ASP A 342 0.87 15.20 12.25
N LEU A 343 0.48 14.07 11.68
CA LEU A 343 0.46 13.83 10.23
C LEU A 343 -0.90 13.35 9.77
N GLU A 344 -1.37 13.85 8.62
CA GLU A 344 -2.39 13.18 7.83
C GLU A 344 -1.70 12.40 6.71
N LEU A 345 -1.98 11.10 6.62
CA LEU A 345 -1.37 10.19 5.64
C LEU A 345 -2.43 9.57 4.75
N TYR A 346 -2.20 9.62 3.43
CA TYR A 346 -3.10 9.12 2.41
C TYR A 346 -2.40 8.16 1.46
N ASN A 347 -3.19 7.28 0.82
CA ASN A 347 -2.69 6.52 -0.31
C ASN A 347 -2.67 7.40 -1.55
N ILE A 348 -1.76 7.12 -2.48
CA ILE A 348 -1.71 7.77 -3.79
C ILE A 348 -1.57 6.72 -4.89
N ARG A 349 -2.23 6.95 -6.03
CA ARG A 349 -2.07 6.14 -7.25
C ARG A 349 -2.24 7.00 -8.49
N TYR A 350 -1.29 6.88 -9.40
CA TYR A 350 -1.33 7.55 -10.69
C TYR A 350 -1.89 6.59 -11.74
N PHE A 351 -2.83 7.09 -12.53
CA PHE A 351 -3.23 6.49 -13.79
C PHE A 351 -2.64 7.32 -14.93
N ILE A 352 -1.70 6.73 -15.66
CA ILE A 352 -0.88 7.41 -16.66
C ILE A 352 -1.18 6.82 -18.02
N LYS A 353 -1.88 7.56 -18.89
CA LYS A 353 -2.20 7.10 -20.26
C LYS A 353 -1.00 7.20 -21.19
N ALA A 354 -0.27 8.31 -21.13
CA ALA A 354 0.88 8.57 -21.98
C ALA A 354 2.02 9.17 -21.16
N SER A 355 3.26 8.78 -21.49
CA SER A 355 4.47 9.28 -20.82
C SER A 355 5.67 9.30 -21.77
N PRO A 356 5.58 9.99 -22.92
CA PRO A 356 6.66 10.00 -23.90
C PRO A 356 7.94 10.60 -23.31
N PHE A 357 9.10 10.15 -23.78
CA PHE A 357 10.34 10.84 -23.44
C PHE A 357 10.35 12.22 -24.10
N PRO A 358 10.70 13.30 -23.36
CA PRO A 358 10.83 14.61 -23.96
C PRO A 358 12.12 14.68 -24.77
N VAL A 359 12.18 15.60 -25.73
CA VAL A 359 13.43 15.92 -26.45
C VAL A 359 14.53 16.31 -25.46
N SER A 360 14.17 17.03 -24.39
CA SER A 360 15.07 17.35 -23.28
C SER A 360 14.28 17.55 -21.98
N PHE A 361 14.80 17.04 -20.87
CA PHE A 361 14.28 17.36 -19.54
C PHE A 361 14.63 18.79 -19.10
N PRO A 362 13.79 19.43 -18.26
CA PRO A 362 14.10 20.72 -17.63
C PRO A 362 15.44 20.71 -16.90
N LYS A 363 16.15 21.85 -16.87
CA LYS A 363 17.50 21.95 -16.28
C LYS A 363 17.58 21.43 -14.84
N HIS A 364 16.59 21.74 -14.01
CA HIS A 364 16.54 21.30 -12.61
C HIS A 364 16.29 19.78 -12.46
N ILE A 365 15.76 19.12 -13.49
CA ILE A 365 15.55 17.66 -13.52
C ILE A 365 16.78 16.91 -14.03
N ARG A 366 17.56 17.50 -14.95
CA ARG A 366 18.74 16.83 -15.55
C ARG A 366 19.76 16.34 -14.52
N ARG A 367 19.86 16.99 -13.34
CA ARG A 367 20.75 16.54 -12.25
C ARG A 367 20.44 15.11 -11.77
N TYR A 368 19.19 14.65 -11.90
CA TYR A 368 18.76 13.31 -11.53
C TYR A 368 19.10 12.24 -12.57
N LEU A 369 19.74 12.62 -13.68
CA LEU A 369 20.30 11.71 -14.69
C LEU A 369 21.81 11.53 -14.55
N ASN A 370 22.46 12.25 -13.62
CA ASN A 370 23.91 12.22 -13.48
C ASN A 370 24.41 10.80 -13.20
N ILE A 371 25.48 10.42 -13.90
CA ILE A 371 26.17 9.15 -13.71
C ILE A 371 26.78 9.12 -12.30
N ASP A 372 26.45 8.08 -11.54
CA ASP A 372 27.00 7.85 -10.21
C ASP A 372 27.84 6.55 -10.21
N ARG A 373 29.12 6.68 -9.84
CA ARG A 373 30.02 5.52 -9.73
C ARG A 373 29.64 4.57 -8.59
N LYS A 374 28.94 5.07 -7.55
CA LYS A 374 28.42 4.24 -6.46
C LYS A 374 27.35 3.28 -6.94
N LEU A 375 26.59 3.68 -7.96
CA LEU A 375 25.53 2.87 -8.56
C LEU A 375 26.04 1.96 -9.69
N ASP A 376 27.35 1.73 -9.80
CA ASP A 376 28.00 0.92 -10.83
C ASP A 376 27.71 1.33 -12.30
N MET A 377 27.13 2.50 -12.55
CA MET A 377 26.71 2.96 -13.89
C MET A 377 27.85 3.12 -14.91
N HIS A 378 29.10 3.15 -14.44
CA HIS A 378 30.29 3.19 -15.29
C HIS A 378 30.68 1.81 -15.86
N ARG A 379 30.19 0.73 -15.26
CA ARG A 379 30.53 -0.66 -15.60
C ARG A 379 29.78 -1.10 -16.85
N GLN A 380 30.48 -1.72 -17.80
CA GLN A 380 29.88 -2.16 -19.06
C GLN A 380 28.79 -3.22 -18.86
N GLU A 381 28.96 -4.10 -17.87
CA GLU A 381 27.96 -5.11 -17.48
C GLU A 381 26.57 -4.49 -17.24
N LEU A 382 26.50 -3.43 -16.42
CA LEU A 382 25.22 -2.78 -16.09
C LEU A 382 24.63 -2.01 -17.29
N LYS A 383 25.49 -1.44 -18.14
CA LYS A 383 25.06 -0.77 -19.38
C LYS A 383 24.45 -1.75 -20.37
N ASN A 384 25.04 -2.94 -20.52
CA ASN A 384 24.50 -3.99 -21.39
C ASN A 384 23.13 -4.45 -20.91
N ILE A 385 22.97 -4.69 -19.60
CA ILE A 385 21.67 -5.04 -19.00
C ILE A 385 20.62 -3.96 -19.26
N ALA A 386 20.99 -2.68 -19.10
CA ALA A 386 20.07 -1.58 -19.41
C ALA A 386 19.64 -1.59 -20.89
N ALA A 387 20.57 -1.86 -21.83
CA ALA A 387 20.26 -1.98 -23.25
C ALA A 387 19.34 -3.18 -23.55
N GLU A 388 19.63 -4.36 -22.98
CA GLU A 388 18.80 -5.57 -23.11
C GLU A 388 17.36 -5.33 -22.62
N ILE A 389 17.18 -4.63 -21.50
CA ILE A 389 15.85 -4.27 -20.99
C ILE A 389 15.10 -3.39 -22.00
N ILE A 390 15.75 -2.39 -22.58
CA ILE A 390 15.12 -1.52 -23.60
C ILE A 390 14.77 -2.32 -24.87
N GLU A 391 15.65 -3.22 -25.31
CA GLU A 391 15.42 -4.05 -26.48
C GLU A 391 14.25 -5.02 -26.29
N SER A 392 14.01 -5.49 -25.06
CA SER A 392 12.88 -6.36 -24.72
C SER A 392 11.50 -5.68 -24.84
N ILE A 393 11.45 -4.34 -24.83
CA ILE A 393 10.21 -3.58 -24.97
C ILE A 393 9.86 -3.49 -26.47
N PRO A 394 8.59 -3.74 -26.88
CA PRO A 394 8.17 -3.55 -28.26
C PRO A 394 8.50 -2.15 -28.77
N GLU A 395 8.97 -2.04 -30.01
CA GLU A 395 9.49 -0.78 -30.56
C GLU A 395 8.52 0.41 -30.41
N LYS A 396 7.24 0.18 -30.70
CA LYS A 396 6.16 1.17 -30.54
C LYS A 396 5.99 1.69 -29.11
N ASP A 397 6.42 0.92 -28.12
CA ASP A 397 6.22 1.16 -26.70
C ASP A 397 7.50 1.66 -26.00
N ARG A 398 8.65 1.68 -26.71
CA ARG A 398 9.96 2.12 -26.17
C ARG A 398 10.00 3.61 -25.85
N ASN A 399 9.26 4.44 -26.60
CA ASN A 399 9.13 5.88 -26.31
C ASN A 399 8.08 6.15 -25.23
N SER A 400 8.21 5.48 -24.09
CA SER A 400 7.29 5.62 -22.96
C SER A 400 8.04 5.37 -21.65
N ILE A 401 8.18 6.42 -20.85
CA ILE A 401 8.86 6.39 -19.56
C ILE A 401 8.24 5.30 -18.67
N ILE A 402 6.90 5.21 -18.62
CA ILE A 402 6.22 4.22 -17.78
C ILE A 402 6.54 2.79 -18.21
N ASN A 403 6.61 2.51 -19.52
CA ASN A 403 6.93 1.18 -20.02
C ASN A 403 8.38 0.80 -19.71
N VAL A 404 9.31 1.75 -19.84
CA VAL A 404 10.72 1.55 -19.47
C VAL A 404 10.86 1.27 -17.98
N VAL A 405 10.22 2.07 -17.11
CA VAL A 405 10.27 1.87 -15.65
C VAL A 405 9.63 0.54 -15.27
N ARG A 406 8.50 0.14 -15.88
CA ARG A 406 7.90 -1.18 -15.67
C ARG A 406 8.88 -2.29 -16.05
N ALA A 407 9.47 -2.25 -17.25
CA ALA A 407 10.40 -3.27 -17.71
C ALA A 407 11.63 -3.42 -16.79
N ILE A 408 12.20 -2.28 -16.34
CA ILE A 408 13.32 -2.28 -15.38
C ILE A 408 12.89 -2.91 -14.05
N ARG A 409 11.73 -2.53 -13.53
CA ARG A 409 11.23 -3.06 -12.26
C ARG A 409 10.96 -4.56 -12.34
N GLU A 410 10.27 -5.01 -13.40
CA GLU A 410 10.03 -6.42 -13.66
C GLU A 410 11.35 -7.20 -13.74
N TYR A 411 12.34 -6.67 -14.46
CA TYR A 411 13.66 -7.29 -14.54
C TYR A 411 14.30 -7.43 -13.15
N VAL A 412 14.30 -6.39 -12.33
CA VAL A 412 14.90 -6.46 -10.99
C VAL A 412 14.12 -7.40 -10.07
N TYR A 413 12.79 -7.35 -10.09
CA TYR A 413 11.95 -8.14 -9.19
C TYR A 413 11.95 -9.63 -9.53
N THR A 414 12.17 -9.98 -10.79
CA THR A 414 12.36 -11.38 -11.21
C THR A 414 13.74 -11.93 -10.86
N LYS A 415 14.72 -11.07 -10.59
CA LYS A 415 16.11 -11.46 -10.31
C LYS A 415 16.49 -11.40 -8.84
N LEU A 416 15.76 -10.64 -8.04
CA LEU A 416 16.04 -10.47 -6.63
C LEU A 416 14.94 -11.07 -5.76
N GLU A 417 15.35 -11.74 -4.68
CA GLU A 417 14.50 -12.04 -3.54
C GLU A 417 14.75 -11.02 -2.42
N TYR A 418 13.70 -10.60 -1.74
CA TYR A 418 13.88 -9.71 -0.59
C TYR A 418 14.40 -10.52 0.60
N ARG A 419 15.59 -10.18 1.09
CA ARG A 419 16.22 -10.81 2.26
C ARG A 419 16.99 -9.78 3.06
N TYR A 420 16.84 -9.84 4.38
CA TYR A 420 17.61 -9.00 5.28
C TYR A 420 19.05 -9.52 5.38
N ASN A 421 20.01 -8.73 4.91
CA ASN A 421 21.43 -8.98 5.11
C ASN A 421 22.15 -7.66 5.45
N SER A 422 23.08 -7.71 6.41
CA SER A 422 23.79 -6.52 6.91
C SER A 422 24.97 -6.09 6.02
N ARG A 423 25.37 -6.94 5.07
CA ARG A 423 26.52 -6.69 4.20
C ARG A 423 26.14 -5.73 3.07
N TYR A 424 26.77 -4.56 3.03
CA TYR A 424 26.67 -3.68 1.86
C TYR A 424 27.25 -4.35 0.61
N THR A 425 26.48 -4.37 -0.48
CA THR A 425 26.93 -4.78 -1.81
C THR A 425 26.49 -3.73 -2.82
N LYS A 426 27.35 -3.46 -3.80
CA LYS A 426 27.04 -2.53 -4.90
C LYS A 426 26.05 -3.16 -5.89
N PRO A 427 25.34 -2.36 -6.72
CA PRO A 427 24.27 -2.87 -7.59
C PRO A 427 24.60 -4.10 -8.43
N LEU A 428 25.75 -4.15 -9.10
CA LEU A 428 26.09 -5.33 -9.91
C LEU A 428 26.32 -6.58 -9.07
N GLN A 429 26.89 -6.42 -7.88
CA GLN A 429 27.08 -7.54 -6.98
C GLN A 429 25.73 -7.98 -6.40
N THR A 430 24.86 -7.05 -6.00
CA THR A 430 23.48 -7.35 -5.58
C THR A 430 22.73 -8.17 -6.62
N LEU A 431 22.83 -7.78 -7.89
CA LEU A 431 22.18 -8.51 -8.98
C LEU A 431 22.74 -9.95 -9.14
N LYS A 432 24.05 -10.14 -8.92
CA LYS A 432 24.68 -11.47 -8.95
C LYS A 432 24.31 -12.32 -7.73
N ASP A 433 24.17 -11.70 -6.56
CA ASP A 433 23.79 -12.35 -5.32
C ASP A 433 22.33 -12.86 -5.38
N GLY A 434 21.46 -12.18 -6.16
CA GLY A 434 20.05 -12.56 -6.31
C GLY A 434 19.19 -12.22 -5.10
N GLU A 435 19.72 -11.45 -4.13
CA GLU A 435 19.01 -11.06 -2.92
C GLU A 435 19.38 -9.65 -2.45
N GLY A 436 18.45 -8.97 -1.77
CA GLY A 436 18.74 -7.68 -1.15
C GLY A 436 17.63 -7.08 -0.30
N THR A 437 17.98 -6.01 0.42
CA THR A 437 17.07 -5.16 1.19
C THR A 437 16.53 -4.01 0.33
N CYS A 438 15.57 -3.23 0.85
CA CYS A 438 14.96 -2.08 0.13
C CYS A 438 16.01 -1.09 -0.41
N GLY A 439 17.09 -0.84 0.35
CA GLY A 439 18.21 -0.01 -0.09
C GLY A 439 18.95 -0.58 -1.30
N LYS A 440 19.22 -1.89 -1.31
CA LYS A 440 19.90 -2.57 -2.42
C LYS A 440 19.06 -2.59 -3.70
N TYR A 441 17.76 -2.86 -3.57
CA TYR A 441 16.81 -2.71 -4.67
C TYR A 441 16.82 -1.28 -5.21
N THR A 442 16.76 -0.31 -4.30
CA THR A 442 16.76 1.11 -4.65
C THR A 442 18.00 1.51 -5.45
N GLU A 443 19.20 1.17 -4.99
CA GLU A 443 20.43 1.51 -5.70
C GLU A 443 20.50 0.90 -7.11
N LEU A 444 20.09 -0.37 -7.26
CA LEU A 444 20.06 -1.05 -8.56
C LEU A 444 19.04 -0.44 -9.52
N LEU A 445 17.81 -0.21 -9.04
CA LEU A 445 16.75 0.42 -9.82
C LEU A 445 17.14 1.84 -10.25
N LEU A 446 17.70 2.65 -9.34
CA LEU A 446 18.19 4.00 -9.68
C LEU A 446 19.29 3.96 -10.74
N GLY A 447 20.24 3.03 -10.62
CA GLY A 447 21.33 2.86 -11.60
C GLY A 447 20.78 2.52 -13.00
N LEU A 448 19.90 1.53 -13.09
CA LEU A 448 19.29 1.10 -14.35
C LEU A 448 18.38 2.19 -14.95
N MET A 449 17.53 2.83 -14.16
CA MET A 449 16.66 3.92 -14.62
C MET A 449 17.44 5.08 -15.23
N LYS A 450 18.52 5.53 -14.57
CA LYS A 450 19.36 6.60 -15.10
C LYS A 450 20.07 6.21 -16.38
N LEU A 451 20.56 4.96 -16.49
CA LEU A 451 21.14 4.43 -17.74
C LEU A 451 20.12 4.40 -18.87
N CYS A 452 18.85 4.12 -18.56
CA CYS A 452 17.72 4.20 -19.48
C CYS A 452 17.13 5.61 -19.66
N ARG A 453 17.86 6.66 -19.23
CA ARG A 453 17.48 8.08 -19.35
C ARG A 453 16.20 8.48 -18.61
N VAL A 454 15.81 7.74 -17.57
CA VAL A 454 14.70 8.08 -16.67
C VAL A 454 15.25 8.85 -15.46
N PRO A 455 14.87 10.13 -15.25
CA PRO A 455 15.28 10.86 -14.05
C PRO A 455 14.59 10.26 -12.82
N CYS A 456 15.37 9.90 -11.81
CA CYS A 456 14.86 9.25 -10.60
C CYS A 456 15.64 9.66 -9.34
N ARG A 457 15.00 9.50 -8.18
CA ARG A 457 15.57 9.78 -6.86
C ARG A 457 15.04 8.80 -5.81
N SER A 458 15.85 8.54 -4.79
CA SER A 458 15.40 7.86 -3.57
C SER A 458 14.64 8.83 -2.67
N VAL A 459 13.59 8.34 -2.02
CA VAL A 459 12.76 9.11 -1.09
C VAL A 459 12.37 8.20 0.08
N GLY A 460 12.12 8.82 1.23
CA GLY A 460 11.50 8.14 2.36
C GLY A 460 12.46 7.70 3.43
N ASP A 461 11.92 7.59 4.65
CA ASP A 461 12.68 7.17 5.82
C ASP A 461 11.95 6.12 6.67
N TYR A 462 10.61 6.13 6.70
CA TYR A 462 9.84 5.23 7.58
C TYR A 462 8.64 4.59 6.88
N LYS A 463 8.38 3.34 7.26
CA LYS A 463 7.18 2.58 6.87
C LYS A 463 6.53 2.00 8.12
N ILE A 464 5.23 2.22 8.24
CA ILE A 464 4.39 1.61 9.27
C ILE A 464 4.22 0.12 8.92
N PRO A 465 4.61 -0.83 9.79
CA PRO A 465 4.41 -2.25 9.51
C PRO A 465 2.92 -2.61 9.57
N ASP A 466 2.34 -3.03 8.44
CA ASP A 466 0.90 -3.26 8.30
C ASP A 466 0.40 -4.30 9.33
N TYR A 467 1.15 -5.37 9.57
CA TYR A 467 0.79 -6.40 10.55
C TYR A 467 0.69 -5.86 11.98
N LYS A 468 1.41 -4.79 12.35
CA LYS A 468 1.29 -4.19 13.70
C LYS A 468 -0.01 -3.41 13.87
N LEU A 469 -0.61 -2.96 12.77
CA LEU A 469 -1.93 -2.32 12.76
C LEU A 469 -3.07 -3.34 12.89
N GLU A 470 -2.79 -4.63 12.73
CA GLU A 470 -3.78 -5.70 12.94
C GLU A 470 -4.07 -5.91 14.43
N TYR A 471 -3.04 -5.79 15.27
CA TYR A 471 -3.12 -5.98 16.73
C TYR A 471 -3.36 -4.68 17.50
N GLY A 472 -3.05 -3.54 16.87
CA GLY A 472 -3.24 -2.22 17.44
C GLY A 472 -4.51 -1.56 16.94
N ILE A 473 -5.51 -1.43 17.81
CA ILE A 473 -6.59 -0.44 17.64
C ILE A 473 -5.92 0.94 17.48
N LEU A 474 -6.66 1.91 16.91
CA LEU A 474 -6.33 3.33 17.04
C LEU A 474 -5.78 3.64 18.44
N ASN A 475 -4.74 4.47 18.50
CA ASN A 475 -3.99 4.82 19.71
C ASN A 475 -2.99 3.75 20.21
N THR A 476 -2.66 2.75 19.39
CA THR A 476 -1.54 1.83 19.68
C THR A 476 -0.22 2.38 19.17
N VAL A 477 0.81 2.34 20.02
CA VAL A 477 2.17 2.72 19.63
C VAL A 477 2.83 1.57 18.86
N CYS A 478 3.19 1.84 17.61
CA CYS A 478 3.94 0.94 16.74
C CYS A 478 5.35 1.48 16.52
N ARG A 479 6.36 0.62 16.63
CA ARG A 479 7.72 0.93 16.17
C ARG A 479 7.90 0.40 14.74
N PRO A 480 8.46 1.18 13.79
CA PRO A 480 8.92 0.66 12.50
C PRO A 480 9.86 -0.52 12.70
N ASP A 481 9.82 -1.50 11.80
CA ASP A 481 10.75 -2.63 11.87
C ASP A 481 12.14 -2.22 11.42
N TYR A 482 12.21 -1.39 10.38
CA TYR A 482 13.41 -0.81 9.83
C TYR A 482 13.05 0.53 9.17
N ASP A 483 14.06 1.31 8.85
CA ASP A 483 13.88 2.40 7.91
C ASP A 483 13.47 1.86 6.54
N HIS A 484 12.76 2.68 5.78
CA HIS A 484 12.30 2.30 4.46
C HIS A 484 12.56 3.38 3.43
N VAL A 485 12.94 2.95 2.23
CA VAL A 485 13.24 3.83 1.10
C VAL A 485 12.50 3.32 -0.12
N TRP A 486 11.90 4.25 -0.86
CA TRP A 486 11.27 4.00 -2.16
C TRP A 486 11.86 4.91 -3.23
N ILE A 487 11.35 4.79 -4.45
CA ILE A 487 11.84 5.57 -5.60
C ILE A 487 10.74 6.51 -6.06
N GLU A 488 11.16 7.70 -6.49
CA GLU A 488 10.36 8.53 -7.38
C GLU A 488 11.06 8.66 -8.73
N PHE A 489 10.28 8.61 -9.80
CA PHE A 489 10.75 8.88 -11.15
C PHE A 489 9.95 10.03 -11.77
N TYR A 490 10.59 10.81 -12.63
CA TYR A 490 10.00 12.02 -13.18
C TYR A 490 9.34 11.76 -14.53
N ILE A 491 8.08 12.17 -14.68
CA ILE A 491 7.36 12.20 -15.96
C ILE A 491 7.04 13.67 -16.29
N PRO A 492 7.32 14.15 -17.51
CA PRO A 492 6.88 15.47 -17.95
C PRO A 492 5.37 15.67 -17.74
N ASP A 493 4.97 16.89 -17.40
CA ASP A 493 3.58 17.30 -17.16
C ASP A 493 2.84 16.63 -15.97
N ILE A 494 3.43 15.59 -15.36
CA ILE A 494 2.92 14.94 -14.15
C ILE A 494 3.79 15.28 -12.94
N GLY A 495 5.11 15.26 -13.09
CA GLY A 495 6.06 15.47 -12.00
C GLY A 495 6.67 14.17 -11.47
N TRP A 496 6.93 14.13 -10.16
CA TRP A 496 7.52 12.98 -9.48
C TRP A 496 6.45 11.94 -9.15
N VAL A 497 6.63 10.73 -9.68
CA VAL A 497 5.72 9.60 -9.50
C VAL A 497 6.38 8.56 -8.59
N PRO A 498 5.74 8.17 -7.48
CA PRO A 498 6.31 7.22 -6.53
C PRO A 498 6.17 5.78 -7.00
N MET A 499 7.11 4.94 -6.56
CA MET A 499 7.14 3.52 -6.82
C MET A 499 7.83 2.81 -5.66
N GLU A 500 7.19 1.77 -5.12
CA GLU A 500 7.82 0.92 -4.11
C GLU A 500 9.11 0.29 -4.67
N SER A 501 10.17 0.30 -3.86
CA SER A 501 11.50 -0.16 -4.28
C SER A 501 11.59 -1.69 -4.27
N SER A 502 10.89 -2.38 -3.37
CA SER A 502 10.95 -3.84 -3.22
C SER A 502 9.59 -4.54 -3.34
N SER A 503 9.64 -5.87 -3.44
CA SER A 503 8.46 -6.73 -3.48
C SER A 503 7.86 -7.03 -2.10
N ASP A 504 8.37 -6.48 -1.00
CA ASP A 504 7.93 -6.77 0.39
C ASP A 504 7.83 -8.29 0.71
N HIS A 505 8.77 -9.11 0.22
CA HIS A 505 8.75 -10.59 0.30
C HIS A 505 7.62 -11.29 -0.48
N LEU A 506 6.86 -10.57 -1.30
CA LEU A 506 5.74 -11.12 -2.05
C LEU A 506 6.17 -11.47 -3.48
N THR A 507 6.66 -12.70 -3.64
CA THR A 507 7.04 -13.23 -4.96
C THR A 507 5.85 -13.17 -5.92
N GLY A 508 6.07 -12.65 -7.13
CA GLY A 508 5.04 -12.57 -8.18
C GLY A 508 4.06 -11.40 -8.10
N LYS A 509 4.12 -10.53 -7.07
CA LYS A 509 3.23 -9.35 -6.96
C LYS A 509 3.83 -8.08 -7.60
N HIS A 510 4.28 -8.19 -8.85
CA HIS A 510 5.04 -7.11 -9.48
C HIS A 510 4.20 -5.92 -9.97
N ASN A 511 2.87 -5.93 -9.86
CA ASN A 511 2.07 -4.72 -10.13
C ASN A 511 1.72 -3.93 -8.85
N ARG A 512 2.03 -4.48 -7.67
CA ARG A 512 1.79 -3.80 -6.38
C ARG A 512 2.63 -2.53 -6.28
N PHE A 513 1.97 -1.41 -6.00
CA PHE A 513 2.59 -0.08 -5.79
C PHE A 513 3.52 0.41 -6.91
N PHE A 514 3.22 0.02 -8.15
CA PHE A 514 3.77 0.69 -9.32
C PHE A 514 2.99 1.98 -9.59
N ALA A 515 3.70 3.12 -9.70
CA ALA A 515 3.09 4.46 -9.80
C ALA A 515 2.08 4.74 -8.67
N ALA A 516 2.35 4.20 -7.48
CA ALA A 516 1.47 4.28 -6.33
C ALA A 516 2.27 4.07 -5.05
N LEU A 517 1.74 4.59 -3.93
CA LEU A 517 2.32 4.39 -2.61
C LEU A 517 1.21 4.34 -1.56
N PRO A 518 1.23 3.37 -0.62
CA PRO A 518 0.23 3.32 0.43
C PRO A 518 0.55 4.35 1.52
N TRP A 519 -0.48 4.72 2.28
CA TRP A 519 -0.42 5.67 3.39
C TRP A 519 0.59 5.32 4.49
N LEU A 520 1.02 4.05 4.55
CA LEU A 520 1.99 3.53 5.51
C LEU A 520 3.38 4.17 5.41
N HIS A 521 3.67 4.95 4.36
CA HIS A 521 4.95 5.58 4.13
C HIS A 521 4.98 7.00 4.71
N ILE A 522 5.96 7.30 5.56
CA ILE A 522 6.20 8.67 6.04
C ILE A 522 7.38 9.25 5.29
N GLU A 523 7.15 10.38 4.64
CA GLU A 523 8.15 11.08 3.85
C GLU A 523 8.76 12.22 4.66
N SER A 524 10.07 12.22 4.80
CA SER A 524 10.81 13.34 5.37
C SER A 524 11.52 14.16 4.30
N SER A 525 11.98 15.33 4.72
CA SER A 525 12.84 16.24 3.98
C SER A 525 14.02 15.50 3.32
N ARG A 526 14.30 15.80 2.05
CA ARG A 526 15.22 15.03 1.19
C ARG A 526 16.69 15.43 1.37
N THR A 527 17.08 15.58 2.63
CA THR A 527 18.45 15.88 3.05
C THR A 527 19.42 14.78 2.62
N LYS A 528 20.70 15.11 2.46
CA LYS A 528 21.73 14.11 2.11
C LYS A 528 21.92 13.03 3.18
N LYS A 529 21.63 13.35 4.44
CA LYS A 529 21.65 12.42 5.58
C LYS A 529 20.48 12.74 6.49
N ARG A 530 19.73 11.70 6.86
CA ARG A 530 18.64 11.81 7.84
C ARG A 530 19.06 12.42 9.15
N MET A 531 20.27 12.08 9.59
CA MET A 531 20.84 12.61 10.81
C MET A 531 22.35 12.72 10.67
N GLU A 532 22.90 13.86 11.08
CA GLU A 532 24.33 14.06 11.10
C GLU A 532 24.78 15.02 12.20
N ALA A 533 25.96 14.74 12.73
CA ALA A 533 26.67 15.64 13.62
C ALA A 533 27.52 16.61 12.78
N VAL A 534 27.38 17.90 13.04
CA VAL A 534 28.04 18.97 12.31
C VAL A 534 28.75 19.92 13.26
N ILE A 535 29.79 20.60 12.77
CA ILE A 535 30.39 21.72 13.48
C ILE A 535 29.42 22.90 13.40
N PRO A 536 29.07 23.55 14.52
CA PRO A 536 28.18 24.70 14.55
C PRO A 536 28.60 25.77 13.54
N GLU A 537 27.62 26.42 12.92
CA GLU A 537 27.76 27.56 11.99
C GLU A 537 28.51 27.29 10.67
N THR A 538 29.38 26.28 10.61
CA THR A 538 30.21 25.99 9.44
C THR A 538 29.61 24.94 8.52
N TRP A 539 28.55 24.26 8.96
CA TRP A 539 27.86 23.17 8.25
C TRP A 539 28.80 22.03 7.82
N ARG A 540 30.04 22.04 8.32
CA ARG A 540 31.05 21.02 8.02
C ARG A 540 30.79 19.82 8.90
N ARG A 541 30.85 18.65 8.27
CA ARG A 541 30.81 17.39 8.99
C ARG A 541 32.00 17.25 9.92
N THR A 542 31.78 16.52 11.00
CA THR A 542 32.81 16.14 11.96
C THR A 542 33.66 14.93 11.49
N ASP A 543 33.53 14.48 10.23
CA ASP A 543 34.06 13.18 9.78
C ASP A 543 35.55 13.17 9.37
N LYS A 544 36.39 12.99 10.39
CA LYS A 544 37.44 11.93 10.50
C LYS A 544 37.58 11.34 11.93
N ARG A 545 36.92 11.91 12.95
CA ARG A 545 37.10 11.54 14.38
C ARG A 545 35.80 11.28 15.16
N PHE A 546 34.64 11.36 14.51
CA PHE A 546 33.34 11.22 15.18
C PHE A 546 32.41 10.35 14.35
N ASN A 547 32.10 9.13 14.82
CA ASN A 547 31.10 8.26 14.22
C ASN A 547 29.79 8.38 15.00
N PHE A 548 28.73 8.80 14.31
CA PHE A 548 27.45 9.11 14.93
C PHE A 548 26.86 7.93 15.73
N SER A 549 26.97 6.71 15.21
CA SER A 549 26.43 5.50 15.85
C SER A 549 27.10 5.14 17.17
N ASP A 550 28.29 5.68 17.44
CA ASP A 550 29.04 5.35 18.65
C ASP A 550 28.49 6.11 19.87
N TYR A 551 27.81 7.24 19.63
CA TYR A 551 27.34 8.16 20.66
C TYR A 551 25.82 8.26 20.72
N PHE A 552 25.12 7.99 19.62
CA PHE A 552 23.69 8.25 19.55
C PHE A 552 22.92 6.99 19.19
N VAL A 553 21.90 6.71 20.00
CA VAL A 553 20.86 5.74 19.68
C VAL A 553 19.57 6.48 19.40
N HIS A 554 18.73 5.92 18.54
CA HIS A 554 17.46 6.53 18.17
C HIS A 554 16.32 5.54 18.30
N GLU A 555 15.14 6.07 18.52
CA GLU A 555 13.90 5.32 18.59
C GLU A 555 12.78 6.10 17.91
N THR A 556 11.99 5.41 17.10
CA THR A 556 10.84 5.99 16.42
C THR A 556 9.55 5.33 16.86
N GLU A 557 8.55 6.14 17.19
CA GLU A 557 7.21 5.70 17.56
C GLU A 557 6.20 6.26 16.57
N ILE A 558 5.26 5.42 16.12
CA ILE A 558 4.15 5.82 15.26
C ILE A 558 2.86 5.38 15.92
N THR A 559 1.92 6.30 16.08
CA THR A 559 0.59 6.00 16.63
C THR A 559 -0.47 6.43 15.64
N VAL A 560 -1.27 5.50 15.14
CA VAL A 560 -2.43 5.83 14.28
C VAL A 560 -3.58 6.24 15.18
N VAL A 561 -4.00 7.50 15.09
CA VAL A 561 -4.94 8.11 16.04
C VAL A 561 -6.39 8.02 15.56
N GLN A 562 -6.59 8.17 14.24
CA GLN A 562 -7.92 8.28 13.66
C GLN A 562 -7.91 7.93 12.16
N ASN A 563 -9.00 7.32 11.67
CA ASN A 563 -9.30 7.26 10.24
C ASN A 563 -9.95 8.58 9.80
N LEU A 564 -9.33 9.25 8.84
CA LEU A 564 -9.83 10.46 8.19
C LEU A 564 -10.79 10.00 7.09
N LEU A 565 -12.05 9.86 7.46
CA LEU A 565 -13.15 9.58 6.53
C LEU A 565 -13.93 10.86 6.39
N ASP A 566 -13.62 11.62 5.34
CA ASP A 566 -14.33 12.86 4.97
C ASP A 566 -14.65 12.84 3.47
#